data_AF-M1CU04-F1
#
_entry.id   AF-M1CU04-F1
#
_cell.length_a   1.000
_cell.length_b   1.000
_cell.length_c   1.000
_cell.angle_alpha   90.00
_cell.angle_beta   90.00
_cell.angle_gamma   90.00
#
_symmetry.space_group_name_H-M   'P 1'
#
loop_
_entity.id
_entity.type
_entity.pdbx_description
1 polymer ?
#
loop_
_entity_poly.entity_id
_entity_poly.type
_entity_poly.pdbx_seq_one_letter_code
_entity_poly.pdbx_strand_id
1 'polypeptide(L)'
;MIAPLPKILSNSEKVFDFVVNEGHGVKGLCDIGIQALPKQYIQPLEERITASIVRTDDSIPIIDASNWDDPKVADQICEAAQNWGFFQIINHGVSIEVLDNIKETSHRFFNLPTKEKKKYTKENSVSSNVRYGTSFTPEAEKTLGWRDYLSLVHISDDEATSFWPTSCRFVFLCIFLFLKK
;
A
#
# COMPACT_ATOMS: atom_id res chain seq x y z
N MET A 1 -17.49 -28.86 -9.00
CA MET A 1 -16.79 -28.80 -10.29
C MET A 1 -15.98 -27.52 -10.32
N ILE A 2 -14.66 -27.61 -10.28
CA ILE A 2 -13.76 -26.45 -10.35
C ILE A 2 -13.75 -26.00 -11.81
N ALA A 3 -14.15 -24.76 -12.08
CA ALA A 3 -14.07 -24.20 -13.44
C ALA A 3 -12.59 -24.24 -13.90
N PRO A 4 -12.30 -24.62 -15.15
CA PRO A 4 -10.92 -24.66 -15.63
C PRO A 4 -10.31 -23.25 -15.53
N LEU A 5 -9.11 -23.19 -14.93
CA LEU A 5 -8.36 -21.94 -14.73
C LEU A 5 -8.17 -21.24 -16.09
N PRO A 6 -8.42 -19.92 -16.21
CA PRO A 6 -8.17 -19.21 -17.44
C PRO A 6 -6.69 -19.34 -17.86
N LYS A 7 -6.42 -19.69 -19.12
CA LYS A 7 -5.08 -19.67 -19.75
C LYS A 7 -4.52 -18.24 -19.93
N ILE A 8 -4.77 -17.35 -18.97
CA ILE A 8 -4.32 -15.94 -18.98
C ILE A 8 -2.81 -15.87 -18.76
N LEU A 9 -2.24 -16.84 -18.02
CA LEU A 9 -0.89 -16.75 -17.45
C LEU A 9 0.27 -17.13 -18.38
N SER A 10 0.00 -17.69 -19.56
CA SER A 10 1.08 -18.08 -20.49
C SER A 10 1.53 -16.93 -21.41
N ASN A 11 0.79 -15.81 -21.46
CA ASN A 11 1.13 -14.67 -22.31
C ASN A 11 1.30 -13.40 -21.45
N SER A 12 2.45 -12.75 -21.62
CA SER A 12 2.84 -11.53 -20.92
C SER A 12 1.86 -10.37 -21.13
N GLU A 13 1.36 -10.22 -22.36
CA GLU A 13 0.43 -9.14 -22.72
C GLU A 13 -0.92 -9.34 -22.04
N LYS A 14 -1.40 -10.58 -21.95
CA LYS A 14 -2.68 -10.90 -21.28
C LYS A 14 -2.66 -10.61 -19.78
N VAL A 15 -1.51 -10.83 -19.13
CA VAL A 15 -1.35 -10.52 -17.70
C VAL A 15 -1.32 -9.02 -17.47
N PHE A 16 -0.61 -8.26 -18.32
CA PHE A 16 -0.56 -6.80 -18.19
C PHE A 16 -1.94 -6.19 -18.42
N ASP A 17 -2.65 -6.63 -19.47
CA ASP A 17 -3.99 -6.14 -19.78
C ASP A 17 -4.97 -6.42 -18.63
N PHE A 18 -5.02 -7.66 -18.13
CA PHE A 18 -5.87 -8.01 -16.99
C PHE A 18 -5.54 -7.22 -15.71
N VAL A 19 -4.26 -7.13 -15.34
CA VAL A 19 -3.85 -6.52 -14.07
C VAL A 19 -3.95 -5.00 -14.12
N VAL A 20 -3.43 -4.38 -15.18
CA VAL A 20 -3.25 -2.93 -15.30
C VAL A 20 -4.44 -2.29 -16.04
N ASN A 21 -4.65 -2.62 -17.32
CA ASN A 21 -5.64 -1.95 -18.17
C ASN A 21 -7.08 -2.25 -17.72
N GLU A 22 -7.35 -3.50 -17.38
CA GLU A 22 -8.62 -3.95 -16.84
C GLU A 22 -8.75 -3.62 -15.34
N GLY A 23 -7.67 -3.24 -14.66
CA GLY A 23 -7.66 -2.72 -13.29
C GLY A 23 -7.92 -3.78 -12.21
N HIS A 24 -7.75 -5.06 -12.53
CA HIS A 24 -7.92 -6.14 -11.55
C HIS A 24 -6.85 -6.13 -10.45
N GLY A 25 -5.67 -5.57 -10.74
CA GLY A 25 -4.56 -5.56 -9.80
C GLY A 25 -3.94 -6.95 -9.59
N VAL A 26 -2.87 -7.01 -8.79
CA VAL A 26 -2.29 -8.29 -8.37
C VAL A 26 -3.21 -9.05 -7.42
N LYS A 27 -4.11 -8.37 -6.69
CA LYS A 27 -5.15 -9.03 -5.90
C LYS A 27 -6.08 -9.85 -6.80
N GLY A 28 -6.57 -9.29 -7.91
CA GLY A 28 -7.41 -10.03 -8.84
C GLY A 28 -6.68 -11.23 -9.44
N LEU A 29 -5.37 -11.11 -9.65
CA LEU A 29 -4.52 -12.21 -10.08
C LEU A 29 -4.44 -13.31 -8.99
N CYS A 30 -4.29 -12.95 -7.72
CA CYS A 30 -4.37 -13.91 -6.61
C CYS A 30 -5.74 -14.61 -6.54
N ASP A 31 -6.83 -13.84 -6.70
CA ASP A 31 -8.20 -14.34 -6.57
C ASP A 31 -8.53 -15.41 -7.62
N ILE A 32 -7.88 -15.39 -8.79
CA ILE A 32 -8.05 -16.43 -9.84
C ILE A 32 -7.18 -17.67 -9.61
N GLY A 33 -6.42 -17.75 -8.51
CA GLY A 33 -5.71 -18.97 -8.10
C GLY A 33 -4.51 -19.31 -8.99
N ILE A 34 -3.69 -18.33 -9.35
CA ILE A 34 -2.45 -18.57 -10.10
C ILE A 34 -1.56 -19.61 -9.39
N GLN A 35 -0.94 -20.49 -10.18
CA GLN A 35 -0.08 -21.57 -9.66
C GLN A 35 1.41 -21.22 -9.71
N ALA A 36 1.77 -20.22 -10.51
CA ALA A 36 3.14 -19.74 -10.67
C ALA A 36 3.12 -18.22 -10.87
N LEU A 37 4.17 -17.57 -10.37
CA LEU A 37 4.35 -16.13 -10.52
C LEU A 37 4.62 -15.80 -12.00
N PRO A 38 3.87 -14.87 -12.63
CA PRO A 38 4.17 -14.44 -13.98
C PRO A 38 5.56 -13.80 -14.06
N LYS A 39 6.26 -14.01 -15.18
CA LYS A 39 7.64 -13.54 -15.38
C LYS A 39 7.84 -12.06 -15.14
N GLN A 40 6.81 -11.24 -15.35
CA GLN A 40 6.84 -9.79 -15.17
C GLN A 40 7.10 -9.40 -13.72
N TYR A 41 6.80 -10.25 -12.74
CA TYR A 41 6.99 -9.96 -11.31
C TYR A 41 8.25 -10.61 -10.73
N ILE A 42 9.00 -11.34 -11.55
CA ILE A 42 10.23 -12.00 -11.11
C ILE A 42 11.35 -10.96 -11.11
N GLN A 43 11.82 -10.57 -9.92
CA GLN A 43 12.89 -9.59 -9.77
C GLN A 43 14.22 -10.06 -10.41
N PRO A 44 15.08 -9.14 -10.88
CA PRO A 44 16.45 -9.45 -11.26
C PRO A 44 17.19 -10.17 -10.13
N LEU A 45 18.20 -10.98 -10.46
CA LEU A 45 18.86 -11.83 -9.46
C LEU A 45 19.50 -11.00 -8.34
N GLU A 46 20.05 -9.85 -8.71
CA GLU A 46 20.67 -8.86 -7.82
C GLU A 46 19.69 -8.18 -6.85
N GLU A 47 18.39 -8.14 -7.17
CA GLU A 47 17.35 -7.53 -6.32
C GLU A 47 16.61 -8.57 -5.46
N ARG A 48 16.84 -9.87 -5.70
CA ARG A 48 16.20 -10.93 -4.91
C ARG A 48 16.85 -11.03 -3.54
N ILE A 49 16.06 -10.75 -2.50
CA ILE A 49 16.48 -10.96 -1.11
C ILE A 49 16.72 -12.45 -0.88
N THR A 50 17.93 -12.79 -0.48
CA THR A 50 18.33 -14.13 -0.06
C THR A 50 18.63 -14.14 1.43
N ALA A 51 18.50 -15.31 2.07
CA ALA A 51 18.77 -15.46 3.51
C ALA A 51 20.20 -15.02 3.90
N SER A 52 21.16 -15.05 2.97
CA SER A 52 22.53 -14.60 3.18
C SER A 52 22.69 -13.08 3.32
N ILE A 53 21.69 -12.28 2.93
CA ILE A 53 21.71 -10.82 3.01
C ILE A 53 21.10 -10.32 4.33
N VAL A 54 20.26 -11.13 4.98
CA VAL A 54 19.58 -10.75 6.22
C VAL A 54 20.56 -10.82 7.39
N ARG A 55 20.86 -9.67 8.00
CA ARG A 55 21.60 -9.58 9.26
C ARG A 55 20.60 -9.74 10.41
N THR A 56 20.86 -10.65 11.34
CA THR A 56 19.99 -10.92 12.49
C THR A 56 20.38 -10.16 13.75
N ASP A 57 21.56 -9.56 13.75
CA ASP A 57 22.21 -9.08 14.97
C ASP A 57 21.87 -7.60 15.28
N ASP A 58 21.21 -6.93 14.33
CA ASP A 58 20.87 -5.51 14.39
C ASP A 58 19.34 -5.34 14.37
N SER A 59 18.80 -4.60 15.33
CA SER A 59 17.36 -4.30 15.40
C SER A 59 17.10 -2.80 15.23
N ILE A 60 16.09 -2.46 14.44
CA ILE A 60 15.61 -1.08 14.26
C ILE A 60 15.24 -0.49 15.63
N PRO A 61 15.70 0.74 15.97
CA PRO A 61 15.38 1.39 17.23
C PRO A 61 13.86 1.48 17.49
N ILE A 62 13.46 1.22 18.72
CA ILE A 62 12.08 1.37 19.21
C ILE A 62 12.08 2.50 20.23
N ILE A 63 11.26 3.52 20.00
CA ILE A 63 11.17 4.74 20.81
C ILE A 63 9.81 4.76 21.51
N ASP A 64 9.81 4.89 22.82
CA ASP A 64 8.60 5.03 23.63
C ASP A 64 8.21 6.50 23.73
N ALA A 65 7.12 6.87 23.06
CA ALA A 65 6.58 8.23 23.04
C ALA A 65 5.42 8.43 24.03
N SER A 66 5.37 7.65 25.12
CA SER A 66 4.39 7.80 26.19
C SER A 66 4.40 9.20 26.84
N ASN A 67 5.52 9.90 26.77
CA ASN A 67 5.65 11.31 27.16
C ASN A 67 6.40 12.13 26.09
N TRP A 68 5.66 12.78 25.19
CA TRP A 68 6.23 13.62 24.13
C TRP A 68 6.99 14.86 24.64
N ASP A 69 6.73 15.30 25.87
CA ASP A 69 7.42 16.44 26.47
C ASP A 69 8.79 16.06 27.08
N ASP A 70 9.13 14.76 27.14
CA ASP A 70 10.48 14.33 27.55
C ASP A 70 11.49 14.64 26.43
N PRO A 71 12.49 15.51 26.66
CA PRO A 71 13.51 15.83 25.66
C PRO A 71 14.25 14.61 25.13
N LYS A 72 14.33 13.52 25.91
CA LYS A 72 14.96 12.26 25.49
C LYS A 72 14.27 11.63 24.28
N VAL A 73 12.95 11.81 24.13
CA VAL A 73 12.22 11.28 22.96
C VAL A 73 12.71 11.97 21.69
N ALA A 74 12.88 13.29 21.72
CA ALA A 74 13.42 14.05 20.59
C ALA A 74 14.88 13.67 20.29
N ASP A 75 15.72 13.50 21.32
CA ASP A 75 17.11 13.07 21.16
C ASP A 75 17.20 11.66 20.53
N GLN A 76 16.38 10.71 21.00
CA GLN A 76 16.32 9.35 20.45
C GLN A 76 15.84 9.34 19.00
N ILE A 77 14.85 10.18 18.64
CA ILE A 77 14.41 10.32 17.25
C ILE A 77 15.55 10.84 16.37
N CYS A 78 16.25 11.89 16.82
CA CYS A 78 17.39 12.45 16.09
C CYS A 78 18.51 11.42 15.92
N GLU A 79 18.87 10.70 16.99
CA GLU A 79 19.90 9.66 16.96
C GLU A 79 19.53 8.52 16.01
N ALA A 80 18.30 8.01 16.10
CA ALA A 80 17.84 6.95 15.22
C ALA A 80 17.75 7.40 13.76
N ALA A 81 17.27 8.62 13.50
CA ALA A 81 17.25 9.20 12.15
C ALA A 81 18.66 9.38 11.58
N GLN A 82 19.63 9.82 12.38
CA GLN A 82 21.02 10.02 11.96
C GLN A 82 21.74 8.70 11.70
N ASN A 83 21.60 7.72 12.60
CA ASN A 83 22.38 6.49 12.57
C ASN A 83 21.72 5.39 11.71
N TRP A 84 20.39 5.36 11.64
CA TRP A 84 19.62 4.32 10.95
C TRP A 84 18.79 4.85 9.78
N GLY A 85 18.35 6.12 9.83
CA GLY A 85 17.35 6.66 8.89
C GLY A 85 15.96 6.05 9.05
N PHE A 86 15.74 5.24 10.10
CA PHE A 86 14.49 4.53 10.36
C PHE A 86 14.34 4.20 11.85
N PHE A 87 13.11 4.22 12.36
CA PHE A 87 12.78 3.85 13.74
C PHE A 87 11.31 3.45 13.85
N GLN A 88 10.95 2.80 14.97
CA GLN A 88 9.58 2.50 15.34
C GLN A 88 9.19 3.35 16.55
N ILE A 89 7.96 3.85 16.59
CA ILE A 89 7.41 4.55 17.76
C ILE A 89 6.32 3.67 18.38
N ILE A 90 6.35 3.50 19.70
CA ILE A 90 5.28 2.93 20.50
C ILE A 90 4.69 4.00 21.43
N ASN A 91 3.48 3.76 21.94
CA ASN A 91 2.77 4.71 22.81
C ASN A 91 2.60 6.11 22.19
N HIS A 92 2.50 6.21 20.87
CA HIS A 92 2.40 7.45 20.08
C HIS A 92 1.09 8.24 20.28
N GLY A 93 0.16 7.77 21.12
CA GLY A 93 -1.10 8.47 21.42
C GLY A 93 -2.24 8.28 20.40
N VAL A 94 -2.01 7.58 19.29
CA VAL A 94 -3.10 7.14 18.38
C VAL A 94 -3.75 5.91 18.99
N SER A 95 -5.08 5.92 19.12
CA SER A 95 -5.79 4.75 19.68
C SER A 95 -5.64 3.52 18.77
N ILE A 96 -5.54 2.35 19.40
CA ILE A 96 -5.48 1.07 18.69
C ILE A 96 -6.73 0.86 17.82
N GLU A 97 -7.90 1.29 18.29
CA GLU A 97 -9.15 1.25 17.54
C GLU A 97 -9.05 2.00 16.19
N VAL A 98 -8.42 3.18 16.17
CA VAL A 98 -8.18 3.92 14.92
C VAL A 98 -7.28 3.10 13.99
N LEU A 99 -6.19 2.51 14.50
CA LEU A 99 -5.28 1.67 13.72
C LEU A 99 -5.98 0.45 13.12
N ASP A 100 -6.85 -0.22 13.87
CA ASP A 100 -7.56 -1.40 13.40
C ASP A 100 -8.66 -1.04 12.39
N ASN A 101 -9.38 0.05 12.62
CA ASN A 101 -10.36 0.57 11.67
C ASN A 101 -9.75 0.87 10.31
N ILE A 102 -8.49 1.36 10.27
CA ILE A 102 -7.77 1.65 9.02
C ILE A 102 -7.45 0.37 8.26
N LYS A 103 -6.97 -0.65 8.97
CA LYS A 103 -6.68 -1.97 8.37
C LYS A 103 -7.97 -2.55 7.79
N GLU A 104 -9.05 -2.60 8.57
CA GLU A 104 -10.34 -3.12 8.12
C GLU A 104 -10.87 -2.36 6.90
N THR A 105 -10.82 -1.04 6.96
CA THR A 105 -11.27 -0.15 5.89
C THR A 105 -10.45 -0.34 4.60
N SER A 106 -9.14 -0.56 4.73
CA SER A 106 -8.25 -0.87 3.61
C SER A 106 -8.66 -2.20 2.97
N HIS A 107 -8.87 -3.25 3.77
CA HIS A 107 -9.38 -4.54 3.28
C HIS A 107 -10.73 -4.37 2.58
N ARG A 108 -11.65 -3.60 3.16
CA ARG A 108 -12.97 -3.32 2.57
C ARG A 108 -12.84 -2.69 1.19
N PHE A 109 -11.99 -1.68 1.02
CA PHE A 109 -11.77 -1.05 -0.29
C PHE A 109 -11.23 -2.04 -1.33
N PHE A 110 -10.18 -2.80 -1.00
CA PHE A 110 -9.55 -3.71 -1.96
C PHE A 110 -10.43 -4.93 -2.31
N ASN A 111 -11.39 -5.27 -1.44
CA ASN A 111 -12.42 -6.29 -1.67
C ASN A 111 -13.64 -5.77 -2.45
N LEU A 112 -13.73 -4.48 -2.76
CA LEU A 112 -14.78 -3.98 -3.64
C LEU A 112 -14.66 -4.61 -5.05
N PRO A 113 -15.78 -4.72 -5.79
CA PRO A 113 -15.74 -5.13 -7.19
C PRO A 113 -14.77 -4.27 -8.01
N THR A 114 -14.08 -4.88 -8.97
CA THR A 114 -13.13 -4.15 -9.85
C THR A 114 -13.75 -2.90 -10.46
N LYS A 115 -15.01 -2.96 -10.89
CA LYS A 115 -15.74 -1.80 -11.45
C LYS A 115 -15.79 -0.59 -10.50
N GLU A 116 -15.89 -0.83 -9.19
CA GLU A 116 -15.92 0.24 -8.18
C GLU A 116 -14.52 0.80 -7.93
N LYS A 117 -13.50 -0.07 -7.84
CA LYS A 117 -12.11 0.37 -7.67
C LYS A 117 -11.58 1.12 -8.89
N LYS A 118 -11.98 0.71 -10.11
CA LYS A 118 -11.56 1.34 -11.37
C LYS A 118 -11.94 2.81 -11.47
N LYS A 119 -12.98 3.26 -10.76
CA LYS A 119 -13.36 4.68 -10.70
C LYS A 119 -12.23 5.58 -10.18
N TYR A 120 -11.25 5.01 -9.50
CA TYR A 120 -10.14 5.73 -8.91
C TYR A 120 -8.82 5.54 -9.67
N THR A 121 -8.78 4.87 -10.84
CA THR A 121 -7.54 4.80 -11.63
C THR A 121 -7.15 6.17 -12.17
N LYS A 122 -5.89 6.33 -12.62
CA LYS A 122 -5.39 7.59 -13.17
C LYS A 122 -6.27 8.16 -14.29
N GLU A 123 -6.88 7.28 -15.08
CA GLU A 123 -7.71 7.62 -16.25
C GLU A 123 -9.16 7.96 -15.86
N ASN A 124 -9.66 7.41 -14.75
CA ASN A 124 -11.08 7.48 -14.38
C ASN A 124 -11.36 8.35 -13.16
N SER A 125 -10.35 8.62 -12.32
CA SER A 125 -10.51 9.42 -11.11
C SER A 125 -10.87 10.86 -11.45
N VAL A 126 -11.83 11.39 -10.71
CA VAL A 126 -12.29 12.79 -10.86
C VAL A 126 -11.24 13.77 -10.32
N SER A 127 -10.40 13.34 -9.37
CA SER A 127 -9.30 14.15 -8.82
C SER A 127 -7.96 13.47 -9.06
N SER A 128 -6.95 14.26 -9.46
CA SER A 128 -5.56 13.81 -9.55
C SER A 128 -4.94 13.41 -8.21
N ASN A 129 -5.57 13.78 -7.10
CA ASN A 129 -5.12 13.50 -5.74
C ASN A 129 -5.61 12.16 -5.19
N VAL A 130 -6.44 11.44 -5.96
CA VAL A 130 -6.94 10.10 -5.62
C VAL A 130 -6.56 9.15 -6.74
N ARG A 131 -5.74 8.14 -6.43
CA ARG A 131 -5.26 7.18 -7.44
C ARG A 131 -5.21 5.76 -6.90
N TYR A 132 -6.07 4.89 -7.41
CA TYR A 132 -5.94 3.44 -7.35
C TYR A 132 -5.02 2.95 -8.49
N GLY A 133 -4.17 1.99 -8.19
CA GLY A 133 -3.29 1.39 -9.17
C GLY A 133 -2.64 0.10 -8.66
N THR A 134 -1.81 -0.46 -9.52
CA THR A 134 -0.96 -1.63 -9.25
C THR A 134 0.44 -1.29 -9.71
N SER A 135 1.44 -1.88 -9.07
CA SER A 135 2.85 -1.49 -9.22
C SER A 135 3.08 0.01 -8.95
N PHE A 136 4.24 0.59 -9.25
CA PHE A 136 4.45 2.03 -9.08
C PHE A 136 4.13 2.80 -10.37
N THR A 137 4.83 2.47 -11.46
CA THR A 137 4.59 2.97 -12.82
C THR A 137 4.73 1.82 -13.83
N PRO A 138 3.69 0.98 -13.98
CA PRO A 138 3.74 -0.25 -14.78
C PRO A 138 4.35 -0.10 -16.17
N GLU A 139 4.06 1.02 -16.84
CA GLU A 139 4.47 1.28 -18.23
C GLU A 139 5.96 1.58 -18.37
N ALA A 140 6.62 2.01 -17.30
CA ALA A 140 8.04 2.38 -17.28
C ALA A 140 8.93 1.34 -16.57
N GLU A 141 8.32 0.34 -15.93
CA GLU A 141 9.02 -0.64 -15.10
C GLU A 141 9.55 -1.81 -15.93
N LYS A 142 10.76 -2.26 -15.59
CA LYS A 142 11.32 -3.52 -16.11
C LYS A 142 10.70 -4.74 -15.43
N THR A 143 10.40 -4.61 -14.14
CA THR A 143 9.78 -5.65 -13.32
C THR A 143 8.60 -5.08 -12.54
N LEU A 144 7.48 -5.78 -12.66
CA LEU A 144 6.23 -5.72 -11.91
C LEU A 144 6.45 -5.65 -10.39
N GLY A 145 5.99 -4.60 -9.71
CA GLY A 145 5.76 -4.62 -8.27
C GLY A 145 4.56 -5.52 -7.93
N TRP A 146 4.76 -6.48 -7.02
CA TRP A 146 3.66 -7.31 -6.50
C TRP A 146 2.85 -6.56 -5.43
N ARG A 147 2.18 -5.49 -5.85
CA ARG A 147 1.45 -4.58 -4.95
C ARG A 147 0.32 -3.86 -5.68
N ASP A 148 -0.84 -3.83 -5.04
CA ASP A 148 -1.90 -2.87 -5.34
C ASP A 148 -1.83 -1.70 -4.34
N TYR A 149 -2.27 -0.52 -4.75
CA TYR A 149 -2.29 0.66 -3.88
C TYR A 149 -3.48 1.58 -4.16
N LEU A 150 -3.82 2.36 -3.13
CA LEU A 150 -4.68 3.52 -3.22
C LEU A 150 -3.89 4.70 -2.63
N SER A 151 -3.53 5.65 -3.46
CA SER A 151 -2.89 6.90 -3.08
C SER A 151 -3.95 7.96 -2.82
N LEU A 152 -3.93 8.55 -1.62
CA LEU A 152 -4.83 9.61 -1.18
C LEU A 152 -3.98 10.79 -0.71
N VAL A 153 -3.93 11.86 -1.51
CA VAL A 153 -3.28 13.11 -1.12
C VAL A 153 -4.33 13.98 -0.41
N HIS A 154 -4.04 14.37 0.83
CA HIS A 154 -4.90 15.29 1.59
C HIS A 154 -4.53 16.74 1.23
N ILE A 155 -5.46 17.46 0.59
CA ILE A 155 -5.36 18.91 0.36
C ILE A 155 -6.30 19.66 1.29
N SER A 156 -7.58 19.25 1.35
CA SER A 156 -8.59 19.79 2.25
C SER A 156 -9.64 18.74 2.62
N ASP A 157 -10.38 18.99 3.70
CA ASP A 157 -11.46 18.09 4.13
C ASP A 157 -12.63 18.08 3.14
N ASP A 158 -12.88 19.19 2.46
CA ASP A 158 -13.89 19.30 1.39
C ASP A 158 -13.51 18.46 0.17
N GLU A 159 -12.23 18.48 -0.24
CA GLU A 159 -11.75 17.64 -1.33
C GLU A 159 -11.84 16.16 -0.94
N ALA A 160 -11.36 15.81 0.25
CA ALA A 160 -11.45 14.44 0.75
C ALA A 160 -12.91 13.97 0.79
N THR A 161 -13.82 14.83 1.25
CA THR A 161 -15.27 14.62 1.22
C THR A 161 -15.82 14.43 -0.19
N SER A 162 -15.33 15.17 -1.16
CA SER A 162 -15.87 15.11 -2.52
C SER A 162 -15.36 13.91 -3.31
N PHE A 163 -14.08 13.53 -3.16
CA PHE A 163 -13.41 12.64 -4.12
C PHE A 163 -12.83 11.35 -3.54
N TRP A 164 -12.60 11.24 -2.23
CA TRP A 164 -12.09 10.00 -1.67
C TRP A 164 -13.15 8.90 -1.69
N PRO A 165 -12.75 7.61 -1.75
CA PRO A 165 -13.72 6.52 -1.75
C PRO A 165 -14.56 6.53 -0.47
N THR A 166 -15.89 6.50 -0.63
CA THR A 166 -16.84 6.52 0.50
C THR A 166 -16.65 5.32 1.42
N SER A 167 -16.18 4.20 0.87
CA SER A 167 -15.82 3.00 1.60
C SER A 167 -14.63 3.18 2.55
N CYS A 168 -13.89 4.29 2.49
CA CYS A 168 -12.73 4.48 3.36
C CYS A 168 -12.47 5.89 3.88
N ARG A 169 -13.15 6.89 3.32
CA ARG A 169 -12.89 8.30 3.58
C ARG A 169 -12.84 8.68 5.06
N PHE A 170 -13.86 8.34 5.84
CA PHE A 170 -13.98 8.81 7.23
C PHE A 170 -12.81 8.38 8.10
N VAL A 171 -12.43 7.10 8.01
CA VAL A 171 -11.35 6.53 8.82
C VAL A 171 -10.00 7.13 8.43
N PHE A 172 -9.74 7.32 7.13
CA PHE A 172 -8.50 7.97 6.71
C PHE A 172 -8.43 9.44 7.14
N LEU A 173 -9.55 10.18 7.07
CA LEU A 173 -9.59 11.58 7.50
C LEU A 173 -9.30 11.72 9.01
N CYS A 174 -9.76 10.79 9.84
CA CYS A 174 -9.45 10.77 11.28
C CYS A 174 -7.94 10.71 11.56
N ILE A 175 -7.16 9.97 10.75
CA ILE A 175 -5.69 9.96 10.88
C ILE A 175 -5.10 11.31 10.54
N PHE A 176 -5.50 11.89 9.41
CA PHE A 176 -4.93 13.16 8.96
C PHE A 176 -5.23 14.28 9.96
N LEU A 177 -6.40 14.25 10.60
CA LEU A 177 -6.73 15.16 11.69
C LEU A 177 -5.88 14.91 12.96
N PHE A 178 -5.53 13.65 13.25
CA PHE A 178 -4.60 13.34 14.33
C PHE A 178 -3.18 13.86 14.04
N LEU A 179 -2.67 13.66 12.81
CA LEU A 179 -1.33 14.10 12.41
C LEU A 179 -1.16 15.62 12.32
N LYS A 180 -2.27 16.38 12.30
CA LYS A 180 -2.27 17.86 12.29
C LYS A 180 -2.33 18.48 13.69
N LYS A 181 -2.52 17.69 14.75
CA LYS A 181 -2.42 18.16 16.13
C LYS A 181 -0.99 18.13 16.59
#